data_AF-A0AAY4A1F4-F1
#
_entry.id   AF-A0AAY4A1F4-F1
#
_cell.length_a   1.000
_cell.length_b   1.000
_cell.length_c   1.000
_cell.angle_alpha   90.00
_cell.angle_beta   90.00
_cell.angle_gamma   90.00
#
_symmetry.space_group_name_H-M   'P 1'
#
loop_
_entity.id
_entity.type
_entity.pdbx_description
1 polymer ?
#
loop_
_entity_poly.entity_id
_entity_poly.type
_entity_poly.pdbx_seq_one_letter_code
_entity_poly.pdbx_strand_id
1 'polypeptide(L)'
;MQHRNLCWFEGLVLVYLRSSVIRSAEEPPELLSVGFVYGKALDSCATENWSECVRFLELSLRLHGLLQEGAAFCSQTCAHGGQAQEDLAIRTDDLRGFWDTLMRTSCMKKCKTRFPIFLASAPSRGTLEDFRNRTPYRHLHLAYHHLNNTERAASAAHTYLQKNPGDQAMADIMSRYKASFDLDGSLTDHEQKPYERSFVQGVLLFYSEDHRGSAAGVEEAVGGYMKEYDLCAASCEGLNVLYSSTAEAHLDALRCKVQCEDTLTPNVGGFFVENFVATMYHYLQFSYHELGDVPTAVSCGSSYMLFDPNNTAIRQNMELYISHRQEWGLEQRHFVARREAVRYYNLTTAQKKMLEYAENYLRPDEATGETPKSEDAEFAGIGHHEESISATRCLAPKAKGDTGDSTT
;
A
#
# COMPACT_ATOMS: atom_id res chain seq x y z
N MET A 1 23.38 -39.42 6.71
CA MET A 1 24.85 -39.24 6.56
C MET A 1 25.06 -38.54 5.22
N GLN A 2 25.12 -37.20 5.10
CA GLN A 2 25.91 -36.16 5.80
C GLN A 2 27.27 -35.91 5.11
N HIS A 3 27.46 -34.66 4.63
CA HIS A 3 28.69 -34.05 4.05
C HIS A 3 29.16 -34.55 2.67
N ARG A 4 29.86 -33.79 1.78
CA ARG A 4 30.21 -32.34 1.54
C ARG A 4 30.84 -32.28 0.12
N ASN A 5 31.07 -31.18 -0.63
CA ASN A 5 31.06 -29.72 -0.41
C ASN A 5 30.43 -28.97 -1.63
N LEU A 6 30.34 -27.63 -1.51
CA LEU A 6 30.17 -26.58 -2.53
C LEU A 6 31.19 -26.61 -3.70
N CYS A 7 30.83 -26.01 -4.86
CA CYS A 7 31.61 -24.95 -5.55
C CYS A 7 30.90 -24.37 -6.81
N TRP A 8 30.72 -23.03 -6.85
CA TRP A 8 30.60 -22.05 -7.98
C TRP A 8 29.78 -22.43 -9.24
N PHE A 9 28.75 -21.71 -9.72
CA PHE A 9 28.45 -20.25 -9.77
C PHE A 9 29.40 -19.45 -10.69
N GLU A 10 29.12 -19.44 -12.01
CA GLU A 10 29.40 -18.31 -12.93
C GLU A 10 28.76 -18.48 -14.33
N GLY A 11 28.37 -17.36 -14.96
CA GLY A 11 28.33 -17.21 -16.43
C GLY A 11 27.07 -17.61 -17.21
N LEU A 12 26.04 -16.73 -17.27
CA LEU A 12 25.21 -16.53 -18.49
C LEU A 12 24.32 -15.26 -18.43
N VAL A 13 24.95 -14.10 -18.23
CA VAL A 13 24.39 -12.80 -18.61
C VAL A 13 25.40 -12.14 -19.54
N LEU A 14 25.18 -12.19 -20.87
CA LEU A 14 25.79 -11.32 -21.90
C LEU A 14 25.47 -11.76 -23.36
N VAL A 15 24.19 -11.88 -23.75
CA VAL A 15 23.79 -11.78 -25.17
C VAL A 15 22.44 -11.10 -25.27
N TYR A 16 22.40 -9.79 -25.55
CA TYR A 16 21.34 -9.09 -26.32
C TYR A 16 21.59 -7.57 -26.42
N LEU A 17 22.72 -7.17 -27.02
CA LEU A 17 22.92 -5.78 -27.48
C LEU A 17 23.75 -5.77 -28.77
N ARG A 18 23.09 -5.78 -29.94
CA ARG A 18 23.66 -5.29 -31.20
C ARG A 18 22.61 -5.13 -32.32
N SER A 19 21.92 -3.99 -32.30
CA SER A 19 21.42 -3.33 -33.51
C SER A 19 21.12 -1.86 -33.20
N SER A 20 22.10 -1.00 -33.51
CA SER A 20 22.05 0.46 -33.69
C SER A 20 20.64 1.03 -33.98
N VAL A 21 20.21 2.18 -33.42
CA VAL A 21 20.81 3.52 -33.61
C VAL A 21 20.46 4.45 -32.43
N ILE A 22 21.44 5.05 -31.76
CA ILE A 22 21.42 6.44 -31.23
C ILE A 22 22.84 7.00 -31.38
N ARG A 23 22.97 8.28 -31.77
CA ARG A 23 24.25 9.01 -31.87
C ARG A 23 24.15 10.30 -31.04
N SER A 24 25.23 10.63 -30.32
CA SER A 24 25.45 11.87 -29.56
C SER A 24 24.60 12.10 -28.31
N ALA A 25 25.11 11.64 -27.16
CA ALA A 25 25.58 12.51 -26.06
C ALA A 25 26.07 11.62 -24.90
N GLU A 26 27.33 11.77 -24.47
CA GLU A 26 27.83 11.11 -23.25
C GLU A 26 27.44 11.95 -22.03
N GLU A 27 26.20 11.80 -21.59
CA GLU A 27 25.87 11.96 -20.17
C GLU A 27 26.22 10.64 -19.46
N PRO A 28 26.72 10.66 -18.20
CA PRO A 28 26.81 9.44 -17.42
C PRO A 28 25.41 8.82 -17.34
N PRO A 29 25.27 7.47 -17.30
CA PRO A 29 23.96 6.85 -17.23
C PRO A 29 23.25 7.31 -15.95
N GLU A 30 22.33 8.26 -16.08
CA GLU A 30 21.49 8.71 -14.98
C GLU A 30 20.80 7.48 -14.41
N LEU A 31 21.13 7.17 -13.15
CA LEU A 31 20.49 6.09 -12.41
C LEU A 31 18.99 6.40 -12.33
N LEU A 32 18.23 5.71 -13.18
CA LEU A 32 16.82 5.98 -13.43
C LEU A 32 16.02 5.80 -12.14
N SER A 33 15.74 6.91 -11.44
CA SER A 33 14.89 6.90 -10.26
C SER A 33 13.42 6.79 -10.65
N VAL A 34 12.62 6.24 -9.72
CA VAL A 34 11.16 6.14 -9.88
C VAL A 34 10.56 7.51 -10.23
N GLY A 35 10.96 8.57 -9.52
CA GLY A 35 10.46 9.92 -9.74
C GLY A 35 10.83 10.50 -11.10
N PHE A 36 12.06 10.31 -11.57
CA PHE A 36 12.50 10.78 -12.89
C PHE A 36 11.79 10.07 -14.04
N VAL A 37 11.68 8.74 -13.96
CA VAL A 37 10.99 7.93 -14.98
C VAL A 37 9.51 8.25 -15.00
N TYR A 38 8.87 8.41 -13.84
CA TYR A 38 7.47 8.80 -13.75
C TYR A 38 7.21 10.22 -14.29
N GLY A 39 8.09 11.19 -13.99
CA GLY A 39 8.03 12.53 -14.58
C GLY A 39 8.06 12.50 -16.11
N LYS A 40 9.05 11.80 -16.70
CA LYS A 40 9.12 11.59 -18.16
C LYS A 40 7.88 10.87 -18.72
N ALA A 41 7.25 10.01 -17.93
CA ALA A 41 5.98 9.40 -18.30
C ALA A 41 4.87 10.44 -18.42
N LEU A 42 4.67 11.27 -17.37
CA LEU A 42 3.68 12.34 -17.35
C LEU A 42 3.88 13.34 -18.50
N ASP A 43 5.13 13.76 -18.77
CA ASP A 43 5.47 14.63 -19.90
C ASP A 43 5.09 13.99 -21.25
N SER A 44 5.35 12.68 -21.40
CA SER A 44 4.99 11.92 -22.60
C SER A 44 3.48 11.79 -22.76
N CYS A 45 2.73 11.63 -21.67
CA CYS A 45 1.27 11.59 -21.70
C CYS A 45 0.66 12.97 -22.00
N ALA A 46 1.25 14.05 -21.47
CA ALA A 46 0.82 15.43 -21.72
C ALA A 46 1.12 15.91 -23.15
N THR A 47 2.14 15.35 -23.80
CA THR A 47 2.48 15.59 -25.21
C THR A 47 1.81 14.61 -26.19
N GLU A 48 0.81 13.86 -25.71
CA GLU A 48 0.06 12.84 -26.48
C GLU A 48 0.94 11.73 -27.12
N ASN A 49 2.18 11.55 -26.65
CA ASN A 49 3.04 10.46 -27.06
C ASN A 49 2.71 9.19 -26.28
N TRP A 50 1.55 8.61 -26.58
CA TRP A 50 0.96 7.48 -25.84
C TRP A 50 1.87 6.26 -25.74
N SER A 51 2.69 6.00 -26.76
CA SER A 51 3.64 4.88 -26.76
C SER A 51 4.77 5.04 -25.73
N GLU A 52 5.37 6.23 -25.64
CA GLU A 52 6.40 6.54 -24.64
C GLU A 52 5.79 6.71 -23.25
N CYS A 53 4.59 7.29 -23.15
CA CYS A 53 3.78 7.35 -21.93
C CYS A 53 3.60 5.96 -21.30
N VAL A 54 3.11 4.96 -22.06
CA VAL A 54 3.03 3.57 -21.60
C VAL A 54 4.41 3.02 -21.21
N ARG A 55 5.43 3.20 -22.06
CA ARG A 55 6.78 2.64 -21.84
C ARG A 55 7.40 3.15 -20.54
N PHE A 56 7.26 4.44 -20.24
CA PHE A 56 7.77 5.05 -19.01
C PHE A 56 6.90 4.71 -17.79
N LEU A 57 5.56 4.65 -17.90
CA LEU A 57 4.68 4.25 -16.79
C LEU A 57 4.94 2.80 -16.34
N GLU A 58 5.07 1.86 -17.29
CA GLU A 58 5.41 0.46 -16.96
C GLU A 58 6.81 0.34 -16.33
N LEU A 59 7.77 1.14 -16.79
CA LEU A 59 9.11 1.17 -16.21
C LEU A 59 9.08 1.75 -14.79
N SER A 60 8.33 2.82 -14.55
CA SER A 60 8.23 3.42 -13.21
C SER A 60 7.55 2.49 -12.20
N LEU A 61 6.51 1.74 -12.62
CA LEU A 61 5.87 0.70 -11.81
C LEU A 61 6.85 -0.42 -11.43
N ARG A 62 7.64 -0.93 -12.39
CA ARG A 62 8.67 -1.95 -12.11
C ARG A 62 9.76 -1.43 -11.17
N LEU A 63 10.22 -0.20 -11.36
CA LEU A 63 11.22 0.44 -10.48
C LEU A 63 10.67 0.68 -9.06
N HIS A 64 9.38 1.04 -8.93
CA HIS A 64 8.72 1.18 -7.63
C HIS A 64 8.59 -0.16 -6.90
N GLY A 65 8.20 -1.24 -7.59
CA GLY A 65 8.19 -2.60 -7.03
C GLY A 65 9.56 -3.00 -6.50
N LEU A 66 10.62 -2.86 -7.31
CA LEU A 66 12.01 -3.14 -6.91
C LEU A 66 12.48 -2.30 -5.71
N LEU A 67 12.02 -1.05 -5.61
CA LEU A 67 12.29 -0.16 -4.47
C LEU A 67 11.64 -0.70 -3.19
N GLN A 68 10.37 -1.11 -3.24
CA GLN A 68 9.64 -1.69 -2.10
C GLN A 68 10.20 -3.07 -1.70
N GLU A 69 10.50 -3.94 -2.65
CA GLU A 69 11.10 -5.27 -2.41
C GLU A 69 12.48 -5.15 -1.76
N GLY A 70 13.37 -4.33 -2.34
CA GLY A 70 14.70 -4.10 -1.77
C GLY A 70 14.65 -3.46 -0.38
N ALA A 71 13.64 -2.62 -0.12
CA ALA A 71 13.40 -2.01 1.17
C ALA A 71 12.99 -3.05 2.22
N ALA A 72 11.97 -3.86 1.92
CA ALA A 72 11.50 -4.92 2.80
C ALA A 72 12.60 -5.96 3.07
N PHE A 73 13.32 -6.39 2.02
CA PHE A 73 14.45 -7.32 2.14
C PHE A 73 15.54 -6.81 3.10
N CYS A 74 15.97 -5.55 2.94
CA CYS A 74 16.98 -4.98 3.84
C CYS A 74 16.46 -4.78 5.26
N SER A 75 15.21 -4.35 5.43
CA SER A 75 14.58 -4.15 6.73
C SER A 75 14.45 -5.47 7.52
N GLN A 76 14.03 -6.56 6.85
CA GLN A 76 13.92 -7.90 7.44
C GLN A 76 15.30 -8.51 7.74
N THR A 77 16.25 -8.43 6.80
CA THR A 77 17.63 -8.92 7.00
C THR A 77 18.31 -8.23 8.19
N CYS A 78 18.05 -6.93 8.38
CA CYS A 78 18.59 -6.15 9.48
C CYS A 78 17.72 -6.16 10.76
N ALA A 79 16.63 -6.94 10.82
CA ALA A 79 15.74 -7.01 11.99
C ALA A 79 16.47 -7.51 13.25
N HIS A 80 17.42 -8.44 13.07
CA HIS A 80 18.20 -9.03 14.15
C HIS A 80 19.65 -8.49 14.19
N GLY A 81 19.92 -7.35 13.55
CA GLY A 81 21.27 -6.77 13.44
C GLY A 81 21.94 -6.41 14.77
N GLY A 82 21.16 -6.26 15.85
CA GLY A 82 21.64 -6.07 17.23
C GLY A 82 22.01 -7.35 17.98
N GLN A 83 21.69 -8.54 17.45
CA GLN A 83 22.05 -9.83 18.08
C GLN A 83 23.51 -10.26 17.80
N ALA A 84 24.24 -9.51 16.96
CA ALA A 84 25.69 -9.67 16.80
C ALA A 84 26.41 -9.10 18.04
N GLN A 85 26.53 -9.95 19.04
CA GLN A 85 27.03 -9.68 20.39
C GLN A 85 28.42 -9.02 20.42
N GLU A 86 28.49 -7.84 21.03
CA GLU A 86 29.50 -7.57 22.05
C GLU A 86 28.75 -7.42 23.38
N ASP A 87 29.27 -8.03 24.45
CA ASP A 87 28.80 -7.78 25.83
C ASP A 87 29.27 -6.40 26.32
N LEU A 88 28.89 -5.36 25.58
CA LEU A 88 28.81 -4.02 26.11
C LEU A 88 27.88 -4.10 27.32
N ALA A 89 28.45 -3.94 28.52
CA ALA A 89 27.74 -3.91 29.80
C ALA A 89 26.94 -2.59 29.95
N ILE A 90 26.14 -2.29 28.93
CA ILE A 90 25.13 -1.24 28.88
C ILE A 90 24.03 -1.67 29.85
N ARG A 91 24.15 -1.15 31.08
CA ARG A 91 23.23 -1.41 32.20
C ARG A 91 21.98 -0.53 32.21
N THR A 92 21.81 0.34 31.21
CA THR A 92 20.64 1.20 31.05
C THR A 92 19.94 0.92 29.73
N ASP A 93 18.61 0.82 29.76
CA ASP A 93 17.81 0.43 28.60
C ASP A 93 17.84 1.47 27.47
N ASP A 94 17.97 2.76 27.81
CA ASP A 94 18.08 3.86 26.84
C ASP A 94 19.27 3.67 25.90
N LEU A 95 20.46 3.38 26.47
CA LEU A 95 21.70 3.18 25.71
C LEU A 95 21.64 1.90 24.86
N ARG A 96 20.85 0.90 25.27
CA ARG A 96 20.58 -0.30 24.47
C ARG A 96 19.73 0.06 23.25
N GLY A 97 18.66 0.83 23.43
CA GLY A 97 17.82 1.33 22.33
C GLY A 97 18.60 2.17 21.31
N PHE A 98 19.50 3.05 21.77
CA PHE A 98 20.41 3.78 20.88
C PHE A 98 21.36 2.86 20.12
N TRP A 99 21.96 1.87 20.79
CA TRP A 99 22.86 0.89 20.15
C TRP A 99 22.15 0.07 19.08
N ASP A 100 20.97 -0.48 19.38
CA ASP A 100 20.17 -1.27 18.44
C ASP A 100 19.79 -0.43 17.20
N THR A 101 19.45 0.85 17.40
CA THR A 101 19.15 1.80 16.32
C THR A 101 20.38 2.05 15.42
N LEU A 102 21.56 2.26 16.01
CA LEU A 102 22.81 2.46 15.26
C LEU A 102 23.20 1.20 14.47
N MET A 103 23.11 0.02 15.09
CA MET A 103 23.41 -1.26 14.45
C MET A 103 22.47 -1.55 13.29
N ARG A 104 21.15 -1.37 13.48
CA ARG A 104 20.15 -1.51 12.42
C ARG A 104 20.40 -0.54 11.26
N THR A 105 20.67 0.73 11.56
CA THR A 105 20.94 1.78 10.55
C THR A 105 22.21 1.47 9.73
N SER A 106 23.28 1.03 10.40
CA SER A 106 24.54 0.61 9.77
C SER A 106 24.33 -0.60 8.84
N CYS A 107 23.57 -1.59 9.29
CA CYS A 107 23.17 -2.74 8.48
C CYS A 107 22.35 -2.33 7.26
N MET A 108 21.31 -1.52 7.44
CA MET A 108 20.46 -1.05 6.35
C MET A 108 21.24 -0.26 5.30
N LYS A 109 22.14 0.64 5.70
CA LYS A 109 23.00 1.39 4.77
C LYS A 109 23.88 0.46 3.92
N LYS A 110 24.51 -0.55 4.54
CA LYS A 110 25.32 -1.57 3.85
C LYS A 110 24.51 -2.53 2.98
N CYS A 111 23.23 -2.72 3.28
CA CYS A 111 22.33 -3.54 2.49
C CYS A 111 21.84 -2.78 1.25
N LYS A 112 21.37 -1.53 1.42
CA LYS A 112 20.86 -0.69 0.33
C LYS A 112 21.88 -0.47 -0.80
N THR A 113 23.18 -0.33 -0.49
CA THR A 113 24.23 -0.17 -1.53
C THR A 113 24.40 -1.37 -2.46
N ARG A 114 23.77 -2.53 -2.18
CA ARG A 114 23.78 -3.70 -3.06
C ARG A 114 22.75 -3.62 -4.19
N PHE A 115 21.79 -2.71 -4.11
CA PHE A 115 20.71 -2.56 -5.09
C PHE A 115 20.83 -1.21 -5.80
N PRO A 116 20.99 -1.18 -7.15
CA PRO A 116 21.13 0.08 -7.90
C PRO A 116 19.99 1.07 -7.68
N ILE A 117 18.78 0.60 -7.37
CA ILE A 117 17.60 1.45 -7.12
C ILE A 117 17.78 2.42 -5.94
N PHE A 118 18.63 2.10 -4.95
CA PHE A 118 18.95 2.99 -3.83
C PHE A 118 20.18 3.88 -4.08
N LEU A 119 20.85 3.74 -5.22
CA LEU A 119 21.90 4.66 -5.67
C LEU A 119 21.33 5.83 -6.48
N ALA A 120 20.10 5.69 -6.98
CA ALA A 120 19.33 6.74 -7.62
C ALA A 120 18.76 7.74 -6.59
N SER A 121 18.25 8.88 -7.05
CA SER A 121 17.53 9.82 -6.19
C SER A 121 16.26 9.18 -5.59
N ALA A 122 16.00 9.42 -4.31
CA ALA A 122 14.76 8.97 -3.67
C ALA A 122 13.54 9.65 -4.33
N PRO A 123 12.43 8.93 -4.56
CA PRO A 123 11.20 9.53 -5.06
C PRO A 123 10.64 10.57 -4.06
N SER A 124 9.93 11.56 -4.59
CA SER A 124 9.25 12.55 -3.74
C SER A 124 8.08 11.93 -2.95
N ARG A 125 7.66 12.57 -1.85
CA ARG A 125 6.45 12.15 -1.10
C ARG A 125 5.22 12.09 -2.01
N GLY A 126 5.02 13.08 -2.90
CA GLY A 126 3.92 13.09 -3.86
C GLY A 126 4.00 11.96 -4.89
N THR A 127 5.21 11.59 -5.33
CA THR A 127 5.41 10.41 -6.19
C THR A 127 5.01 9.12 -5.46
N LEU A 128 5.43 8.93 -4.19
CA LEU A 128 5.04 7.73 -3.43
C LEU A 128 3.53 7.68 -3.17
N GLU A 129 2.89 8.83 -2.96
CA GLU A 129 1.45 8.97 -2.82
C GLU A 129 0.69 8.61 -4.09
N ASP A 130 1.14 9.06 -5.26
CA ASP A 130 0.56 8.68 -6.55
C ASP A 130 0.58 7.16 -6.77
N PHE A 131 1.67 6.50 -6.42
CA PHE A 131 1.78 5.03 -6.55
C PHE A 131 0.89 4.32 -5.53
N ARG A 132 0.85 4.79 -4.27
CA ARG A 132 -0.08 4.28 -3.23
C ARG A 132 -1.54 4.42 -3.65
N ASN A 133 -1.89 5.49 -4.37
CA ASN A 133 -3.24 5.76 -4.88
C ASN A 133 -3.48 5.14 -6.27
N ARG A 134 -2.53 4.33 -6.80
CA ARG A 134 -2.59 3.71 -8.13
C ARG A 134 -2.76 4.72 -9.29
N THR A 135 -2.41 6.00 -9.11
CA THR A 135 -2.46 7.05 -10.14
C THR A 135 -1.78 6.65 -11.47
N PRO A 136 -0.63 5.94 -11.50
CA PRO A 136 -0.03 5.47 -12.75
C PRO A 136 -0.99 4.63 -13.63
N TYR A 137 -1.92 3.87 -13.04
CA TYR A 137 -2.89 3.07 -13.79
C TYR A 137 -4.01 3.90 -14.42
N ARG A 138 -4.34 5.06 -13.85
CA ARG A 138 -5.23 6.06 -14.49
C ARG A 138 -4.60 6.62 -15.76
N HIS A 139 -3.28 6.87 -15.74
CA HIS A 139 -2.54 7.30 -16.93
C HIS A 139 -2.34 6.16 -17.94
N LEU A 140 -2.09 4.92 -17.48
CA LEU A 140 -2.02 3.75 -18.37
C LEU A 140 -3.37 3.49 -19.06
N HIS A 141 -4.49 3.60 -18.35
CA HIS A 141 -5.83 3.49 -18.95
C HIS A 141 -5.99 4.49 -20.10
N LEU A 142 -5.68 5.77 -19.86
CA LEU A 142 -5.78 6.82 -20.88
C LEU A 142 -4.92 6.50 -22.11
N ALA A 143 -3.65 6.15 -21.89
CA ALA A 143 -2.72 5.86 -22.98
C ALA A 143 -3.11 4.59 -23.75
N TYR A 144 -3.53 3.53 -23.08
CA TYR A 144 -4.00 2.30 -23.72
C TYR A 144 -5.31 2.52 -24.50
N HIS A 145 -6.20 3.39 -24.01
CA HIS A 145 -7.41 3.79 -24.73
C HIS A 145 -7.07 4.48 -26.06
N HIS A 146 -6.15 5.46 -26.04
CA HIS A 146 -5.70 6.14 -27.27
C HIS A 146 -4.91 5.24 -28.23
N LEU A 147 -4.27 4.18 -27.73
CA LEU A 147 -3.62 3.14 -28.53
C LEU A 147 -4.58 2.03 -29.02
N ASN A 148 -5.90 2.18 -28.82
CA ASN A 148 -6.93 1.20 -29.15
C ASN A 148 -6.74 -0.19 -28.49
N ASN A 149 -6.04 -0.26 -27.36
CA ASN A 149 -5.84 -1.49 -26.59
C ASN A 149 -6.88 -1.58 -25.45
N THR A 150 -8.09 -2.02 -25.79
CA THR A 150 -9.24 -2.03 -24.88
C THR A 150 -9.08 -2.95 -23.67
N GLU A 151 -8.49 -4.14 -23.86
CA GLU A 151 -8.21 -5.11 -22.78
C GLU A 151 -7.27 -4.52 -21.72
N ARG A 152 -6.13 -3.95 -22.13
CA ARG A 152 -5.19 -3.33 -21.18
C ARG A 152 -5.73 -2.03 -20.59
N ALA A 153 -6.50 -1.26 -21.35
CA ALA A 153 -7.17 -0.08 -20.82
C ALA A 153 -8.19 -0.48 -19.72
N ALA A 154 -8.98 -1.52 -19.94
CA ALA A 154 -9.92 -2.04 -18.95
C ALA A 154 -9.19 -2.58 -17.70
N SER A 155 -8.14 -3.39 -17.85
CA SER A 155 -7.37 -3.90 -16.71
C SER A 155 -6.67 -2.79 -15.91
N ALA A 156 -6.14 -1.75 -16.56
CA ALA A 156 -5.58 -0.58 -15.89
C ALA A 156 -6.67 0.23 -15.14
N ALA A 157 -7.83 0.46 -15.76
CA ALA A 157 -8.96 1.13 -15.09
C ALA A 157 -9.48 0.32 -13.89
N HIS A 158 -9.50 -1.02 -13.99
CA HIS A 158 -9.90 -1.90 -12.89
C HIS A 158 -8.89 -1.86 -11.74
N THR A 159 -7.59 -1.94 -12.05
CA THR A 159 -6.49 -1.82 -11.08
C THR A 159 -6.58 -0.51 -10.31
N TYR A 160 -6.86 0.62 -10.98
CA TYR A 160 -7.05 1.92 -10.35
C TYR A 160 -8.32 1.98 -9.47
N LEU A 161 -9.44 1.46 -9.96
CA LEU A 161 -10.72 1.46 -9.21
C LEU A 161 -10.68 0.62 -7.93
N GLN A 162 -9.82 -0.40 -7.84
CA GLN A 162 -9.62 -1.11 -6.57
C GLN A 162 -9.18 -0.17 -5.45
N LYS A 163 -8.33 0.82 -5.76
CA LYS A 163 -7.92 1.83 -4.75
C LYS A 163 -8.78 3.08 -4.73
N ASN A 164 -9.53 3.37 -5.80
CA ASN A 164 -10.33 4.58 -5.95
C ASN A 164 -11.80 4.28 -6.32
N PRO A 165 -12.56 3.51 -5.51
CA PRO A 165 -13.96 3.19 -5.82
C PRO A 165 -14.88 4.41 -5.92
N GLY A 166 -14.50 5.53 -5.30
CA GLY A 166 -15.26 6.79 -5.35
C GLY A 166 -15.19 7.53 -6.69
N ASP A 167 -14.25 7.21 -7.59
CA ASP A 167 -14.10 7.87 -8.90
C ASP A 167 -15.23 7.43 -9.86
N GLN A 168 -16.34 8.15 -9.80
CA GLN A 168 -17.52 7.90 -10.64
C GLN A 168 -17.19 7.98 -12.14
N ALA A 169 -16.29 8.88 -12.55
CA ALA A 169 -15.94 9.03 -13.95
C ALA A 169 -15.20 7.79 -14.49
N MET A 170 -14.30 7.20 -13.67
CA MET A 170 -13.68 5.92 -14.02
C MET A 170 -14.65 4.74 -13.90
N ALA A 171 -15.58 4.77 -12.94
CA ALA A 171 -16.63 3.75 -12.82
C ALA A 171 -17.55 3.70 -14.05
N ASP A 172 -17.93 4.86 -14.59
CA ASP A 172 -18.71 5.01 -15.84
C ASP A 172 -17.94 4.61 -17.10
N ILE A 173 -16.61 4.69 -17.07
CA ILE A 173 -15.75 4.12 -18.12
C ILE A 173 -15.72 2.59 -18.01
N MET A 174 -15.55 2.06 -16.79
CA MET A 174 -15.53 0.63 -16.50
C MET A 174 -16.86 -0.07 -16.82
N SER A 175 -18.01 0.55 -16.52
CA SER A 175 -19.33 0.01 -16.86
C SER A 175 -19.51 -0.10 -18.37
N ARG A 176 -19.05 0.90 -19.14
CA ARG A 176 -19.05 0.85 -20.62
C ARG A 176 -18.12 -0.22 -21.18
N TYR A 177 -16.94 -0.44 -20.59
CA TYR A 177 -16.07 -1.55 -20.98
C TYR A 177 -16.78 -2.90 -20.79
N LYS A 178 -17.37 -3.15 -19.61
CA LYS A 178 -18.14 -4.37 -19.31
C LYS A 178 -19.39 -4.57 -20.18
N ALA A 179 -20.01 -3.48 -20.66
CA ALA A 179 -21.18 -3.55 -21.52
C ALA A 179 -20.85 -3.72 -23.01
N SER A 180 -19.66 -3.28 -23.44
CA SER A 180 -19.25 -3.27 -24.86
C SER A 180 -18.38 -4.47 -25.25
N PHE A 181 -17.74 -5.10 -24.28
CA PHE A 181 -16.82 -6.21 -24.48
C PHE A 181 -17.14 -7.34 -23.51
N ASP A 182 -17.06 -8.57 -23.99
CA ASP A 182 -17.00 -9.74 -23.12
C ASP A 182 -15.61 -9.77 -22.45
N LEU A 183 -15.58 -9.44 -21.16
CA LEU A 183 -14.35 -9.28 -20.37
C LEU A 183 -14.19 -10.40 -19.33
N ASP A 184 -15.03 -11.45 -19.38
CA ASP A 184 -14.97 -12.56 -18.44
C ASP A 184 -13.60 -13.26 -18.53
N GLY A 185 -12.84 -13.18 -17.44
CA GLY A 185 -11.48 -13.71 -17.34
C GLY A 185 -10.35 -12.85 -17.93
N SER A 186 -10.66 -11.76 -18.66
CA SER A 186 -9.66 -10.82 -19.21
C SER A 186 -9.30 -9.70 -18.23
N LEU A 187 -10.24 -9.31 -17.36
CA LEU A 187 -10.04 -8.21 -16.41
C LEU A 187 -9.08 -8.58 -15.27
N THR A 188 -7.86 -8.03 -15.30
CA THR A 188 -6.81 -8.30 -14.29
C THR A 188 -6.58 -7.07 -13.41
N ASP A 189 -6.59 -7.22 -12.07
CA ASP A 189 -5.93 -6.25 -11.19
C ASP A 189 -4.43 -6.58 -11.12
N HIS A 190 -3.60 -5.67 -11.63
CA HIS A 190 -2.16 -5.84 -11.69
C HIS A 190 -1.45 -5.75 -10.32
N GLU A 191 -2.15 -5.32 -9.27
CA GLU A 191 -1.62 -5.21 -7.90
C GLU A 191 -2.38 -6.04 -6.87
N GLN A 192 -3.27 -6.95 -7.30
CA GLN A 192 -4.01 -7.83 -6.41
C GLN A 192 -3.07 -8.66 -5.54
N LYS A 193 -3.28 -8.63 -4.22
CA LYS A 193 -2.53 -9.46 -3.28
C LYS A 193 -3.11 -10.88 -3.21
N PRO A 194 -2.26 -11.92 -2.99
CA PRO A 194 -2.74 -13.30 -2.97
C PRO A 194 -3.86 -13.58 -1.96
N TYR A 195 -3.82 -12.95 -0.78
CA TYR A 195 -4.85 -13.15 0.26
C TYR A 195 -6.22 -12.61 -0.14
N GLU A 196 -6.31 -11.63 -1.04
CA GLU A 196 -7.59 -11.04 -1.47
C GLU A 196 -8.42 -12.08 -2.21
N ARG A 197 -7.75 -12.86 -3.07
CA ARG A 197 -8.38 -13.96 -3.81
C ARG A 197 -8.88 -15.05 -2.86
N SER A 198 -8.05 -15.49 -1.92
CA SER A 198 -8.44 -16.50 -0.92
C SER A 198 -9.56 -16.00 -0.01
N PHE A 199 -9.57 -14.71 0.35
CA PHE A 199 -10.65 -14.07 1.10
C PHE A 199 -11.97 -14.08 0.33
N VAL A 200 -11.99 -13.52 -0.89
CA VAL A 200 -13.21 -13.47 -1.72
C VAL A 200 -13.74 -14.88 -2.00
N GLN A 201 -12.86 -15.84 -2.30
CA GLN A 201 -13.26 -17.24 -2.47
C GLN A 201 -13.83 -17.86 -1.19
N GLY A 202 -13.21 -17.62 -0.03
CA GLY A 202 -13.71 -18.09 1.27
C GLY A 202 -15.09 -17.51 1.63
N VAL A 203 -15.34 -16.23 1.30
CA VAL A 203 -16.63 -15.57 1.48
C VAL A 203 -17.69 -16.09 0.50
N LEU A 204 -17.34 -16.37 -0.76
CA LEU A 204 -18.27 -17.01 -1.71
C LEU A 204 -18.68 -18.42 -1.26
N LEU A 205 -17.73 -19.20 -0.73
CA LEU A 205 -18.00 -20.53 -0.19
C LEU A 205 -18.84 -20.47 1.10
N PHE A 206 -18.66 -19.43 1.93
CA PHE A 206 -19.48 -19.15 3.11
C PHE A 206 -20.97 -19.02 2.75
N TYR A 207 -21.29 -18.17 1.78
CA TYR A 207 -22.66 -17.97 1.29
C TYR A 207 -23.20 -19.17 0.48
N SER A 208 -22.34 -20.11 0.11
CA SER A 208 -22.70 -21.37 -0.57
C SER A 208 -22.85 -22.55 0.40
N GLU A 209 -22.88 -22.30 1.71
CA GLU A 209 -22.97 -23.29 2.81
C GLU A 209 -21.79 -24.29 2.89
N ASP A 210 -20.71 -24.09 2.11
CA ASP A 210 -19.46 -24.84 2.27
C ASP A 210 -18.59 -24.20 3.35
N HIS A 211 -18.97 -24.41 4.61
CA HIS A 211 -18.23 -23.92 5.76
C HIS A 211 -16.79 -24.49 5.85
N ARG A 212 -16.53 -25.67 5.26
CA ARG A 212 -15.19 -26.26 5.20
C ARG A 212 -14.29 -25.53 4.21
N GLY A 213 -14.78 -25.30 3.00
CA GLY A 213 -14.10 -24.50 1.98
C GLY A 213 -13.94 -23.04 2.40
N SER A 214 -14.96 -22.47 3.05
CA SER A 214 -14.91 -21.13 3.65
C SER A 214 -13.80 -21.01 4.69
N ALA A 215 -13.78 -21.89 5.70
CA ALA A 215 -12.73 -21.91 6.71
C ALA A 215 -11.33 -22.02 6.08
N ALA A 216 -11.13 -22.94 5.14
CA ALA A 216 -9.84 -23.11 4.47
C ALA A 216 -9.39 -21.85 3.70
N GLY A 217 -10.28 -21.21 2.93
CA GLY A 217 -9.97 -19.99 2.18
C GLY A 217 -9.69 -18.78 3.07
N VAL A 218 -10.45 -18.62 4.16
CA VAL A 218 -10.25 -17.49 5.09
C VAL A 218 -9.02 -17.71 5.99
N GLU A 219 -8.67 -18.94 6.37
CA GLU A 219 -7.39 -19.24 7.05
C GLU A 219 -6.19 -18.89 6.16
N GLU A 220 -6.25 -19.24 4.88
CA GLU A 220 -5.22 -18.84 3.90
C GLU A 220 -5.16 -17.31 3.77
N ALA A 221 -6.31 -16.63 3.74
CA ALA A 221 -6.38 -15.18 3.70
C ALA A 221 -5.76 -14.52 4.94
N VAL A 222 -6.05 -15.00 6.15
CA VAL A 222 -5.42 -14.50 7.39
C VAL A 222 -3.91 -14.71 7.33
N GLY A 223 -3.46 -15.92 6.97
CA GLY A 223 -2.03 -16.24 6.86
C GLY A 223 -1.30 -15.45 5.77
N GLY A 224 -1.98 -15.09 4.68
CA GLY A 224 -1.47 -14.26 3.60
C GLY A 224 -1.42 -12.77 3.96
N TYR A 225 -2.51 -12.23 4.54
CA TYR A 225 -2.59 -10.84 4.98
C TYR A 225 -1.51 -10.50 6.00
N MET A 226 -1.28 -11.36 7.00
CA MET A 226 -0.24 -11.14 8.01
C MET A 226 1.16 -11.02 7.39
N LYS A 227 1.45 -11.79 6.31
CA LYS A 227 2.73 -11.71 5.57
C LYS A 227 2.83 -10.43 4.75
N GLU A 228 1.78 -10.05 4.03
CA GLU A 228 1.76 -8.81 3.24
C GLU A 228 1.84 -7.56 4.13
N TYR A 229 1.22 -7.58 5.32
CA TYR A 229 1.38 -6.54 6.33
C TYR A 229 2.82 -6.45 6.84
N ASP A 230 3.45 -7.57 7.18
CA ASP A 230 4.86 -7.62 7.59
C ASP A 230 5.81 -7.12 6.48
N LEU A 231 5.51 -7.40 5.21
CA LEU A 231 6.24 -6.89 4.05
C LEU A 231 6.04 -5.38 3.85
N CYS A 232 4.80 -4.90 3.93
CA CYS A 232 4.47 -3.48 3.86
C CYS A 232 5.20 -2.68 4.94
N ALA A 233 5.06 -3.10 6.21
CA ALA A 233 5.69 -2.44 7.35
C ALA A 233 7.22 -2.48 7.27
N ALA A 234 7.81 -3.54 6.70
CA ALA A 234 9.24 -3.62 6.44
C ALA A 234 9.70 -2.65 5.34
N SER A 235 8.91 -2.48 4.27
CA SER A 235 9.24 -1.58 3.15
C SER A 235 9.32 -0.10 3.55
N CYS A 236 8.54 0.33 4.54
CA CYS A 236 8.48 1.72 5.00
C CYS A 236 9.83 2.30 5.46
N GLU A 237 10.73 1.49 6.02
CA GLU A 237 12.06 1.94 6.46
C GLU A 237 13.06 2.12 5.28
N GLY A 238 12.66 1.69 4.08
CA GLY A 238 13.45 1.83 2.86
C GLY A 238 13.39 3.21 2.21
N LEU A 239 12.24 3.88 2.30
CA LEU A 239 11.83 4.96 1.39
C LEU A 239 12.28 6.37 1.81
N ASN A 240 12.93 6.50 2.98
CA ASN A 240 13.25 7.79 3.57
C ASN A 240 14.12 8.68 2.67
N VAL A 241 13.68 9.93 2.49
CA VAL A 241 14.35 10.96 1.70
C VAL A 241 15.65 11.38 2.39
N LEU A 242 16.74 11.51 1.63
CA LEU A 242 18.12 11.73 2.12
C LEU A 242 18.37 13.08 2.85
N TYR A 243 17.34 13.90 3.07
CA TYR A 243 17.45 15.27 3.60
C TYR A 243 16.62 15.54 4.86
N SER A 244 15.86 14.56 5.37
CA SER A 244 15.13 14.70 6.64
C SER A 244 16.04 14.43 7.84
N SER A 245 15.79 15.10 8.97
CA SER A 245 16.41 14.74 10.24
C SER A 245 16.08 13.30 10.63
N THR A 246 16.90 12.68 11.50
CA THR A 246 16.66 11.30 11.97
C THR A 246 15.25 11.13 12.56
N ALA A 247 14.75 12.13 13.27
CA ALA A 247 13.40 12.12 13.86
C ALA A 247 12.29 12.13 12.78
N GLU A 248 12.37 13.03 11.79
CA GLU A 248 11.43 13.08 10.68
C GLU A 248 11.46 11.79 9.83
N ALA A 249 12.64 11.22 9.62
CA ALA A 249 12.82 9.95 8.92
C ALA A 249 12.13 8.78 9.65
N HIS A 250 12.15 8.77 10.98
CA HIS A 250 11.40 7.80 11.77
C HIS A 250 9.88 8.08 11.76
N LEU A 251 9.47 9.34 11.78
CA LEU A 251 8.06 9.73 11.71
C LEU A 251 7.42 9.36 10.36
N ASP A 252 8.08 9.61 9.24
CA ASP A 252 7.60 9.21 7.91
C ASP A 252 7.50 7.68 7.77
N ALA A 253 8.51 6.94 8.26
CA ALA A 253 8.45 5.48 8.29
C ALA A 253 7.30 4.97 9.18
N LEU A 254 6.99 5.66 10.28
CA LEU A 254 5.89 5.30 11.18
C LEU A 254 4.51 5.60 10.56
N ARG A 255 4.35 6.75 9.88
CA ARG A 255 3.15 7.07 9.08
C ARG A 255 2.88 5.98 8.04
N CYS A 256 3.90 5.61 7.28
CA CYS A 256 3.81 4.53 6.29
C CYS A 256 3.37 3.20 6.92
N LYS A 257 3.92 2.82 8.09
CA LYS A 257 3.55 1.58 8.79
C LYS A 257 2.10 1.57 9.25
N VAL A 258 1.59 2.68 9.79
CA VAL A 258 0.17 2.79 10.18
C VAL A 258 -0.73 2.71 8.95
N GLN A 259 -0.35 3.35 7.85
CA GLN A 259 -1.07 3.31 6.57
C GLN A 259 -1.07 1.94 5.87
N CYS A 260 -0.30 0.95 6.34
CA CYS A 260 -0.33 -0.40 5.77
C CYS A 260 -1.70 -1.06 5.93
N GLU A 261 -2.46 -0.78 7.00
CA GLU A 261 -3.82 -1.33 7.17
C GLU A 261 -4.77 -0.80 6.08
N ASP A 262 -4.79 0.53 5.87
CA ASP A 262 -5.60 1.17 4.82
C ASP A 262 -5.13 0.78 3.42
N THR A 263 -3.82 0.56 3.23
CA THR A 263 -3.23 0.17 1.94
C THR A 263 -3.63 -1.25 1.55
N LEU A 264 -3.66 -2.18 2.51
CA LEU A 264 -3.94 -3.61 2.31
C LEU A 264 -5.41 -3.99 2.50
N THR A 265 -6.29 -3.05 2.89
CA THR A 265 -7.73 -3.31 2.96
C THR A 265 -8.29 -3.53 1.55
N PRO A 266 -8.85 -4.70 1.23
CA PRO A 266 -9.34 -5.00 -0.11
C PRO A 266 -10.62 -4.25 -0.43
N ASN A 267 -10.81 -3.97 -1.72
CA ASN A 267 -12.06 -3.51 -2.29
C ASN A 267 -12.82 -4.71 -2.87
N VAL A 268 -14.02 -4.96 -2.37
CA VAL A 268 -14.89 -6.04 -2.84
C VAL A 268 -16.15 -5.42 -3.40
N GLY A 269 -16.35 -5.56 -4.72
CA GLY A 269 -17.56 -5.07 -5.40
C GLY A 269 -17.73 -3.55 -5.45
N GLY A 270 -16.68 -2.76 -5.15
CA GLY A 270 -16.74 -1.30 -5.07
C GLY A 270 -16.70 -0.73 -3.65
N PHE A 271 -16.59 -1.58 -2.62
CA PHE A 271 -16.57 -1.17 -1.22
C PHE A 271 -15.35 -1.74 -0.50
N PHE A 272 -14.69 -0.92 0.32
CA PHE A 272 -13.63 -1.39 1.20
C PHE A 272 -14.21 -2.21 2.36
N VAL A 273 -13.56 -3.32 2.70
CA VAL A 273 -14.01 -4.17 3.81
C VAL A 273 -13.64 -3.54 5.14
N GLU A 274 -14.61 -2.96 5.84
CA GLU A 274 -14.43 -2.40 7.18
C GLU A 274 -13.89 -3.44 8.15
N ASN A 275 -12.99 -2.99 9.05
CA ASN A 275 -12.34 -3.82 10.07
C ASN A 275 -11.82 -5.17 9.53
N PHE A 276 -11.16 -5.17 8.35
CA PHE A 276 -10.86 -6.36 7.55
C PHE A 276 -10.35 -7.58 8.35
N VAL A 277 -9.42 -7.38 9.28
CA VAL A 277 -8.87 -8.46 10.13
C VAL A 277 -9.94 -9.05 11.08
N ALA A 278 -10.79 -8.21 11.68
CA ALA A 278 -11.92 -8.66 12.48
C ALA A 278 -12.92 -9.44 11.60
N THR A 279 -13.23 -8.91 10.41
CA THR A 279 -14.13 -9.54 9.44
C THR A 279 -13.67 -10.95 9.04
N MET A 280 -12.36 -11.18 8.85
CA MET A 280 -11.83 -12.54 8.66
C MET A 280 -12.10 -13.45 9.87
N TYR A 281 -11.87 -12.98 11.11
CA TYR A 281 -12.19 -13.77 12.31
C TYR A 281 -13.68 -14.02 12.53
N HIS A 282 -14.57 -13.14 12.03
CA HIS A 282 -16.02 -13.38 12.05
C HIS A 282 -16.40 -14.57 11.16
N TYR A 283 -15.94 -14.58 9.90
CA TYR A 283 -16.17 -15.71 8.99
C TYR A 283 -15.59 -17.02 9.53
N LEU A 284 -14.41 -17.00 10.15
CA LEU A 284 -13.83 -18.18 10.80
C LEU A 284 -14.66 -18.62 12.02
N GLN A 285 -15.07 -17.71 12.90
CA GLN A 285 -15.87 -18.04 14.09
C GLN A 285 -17.18 -18.74 13.72
N PHE A 286 -17.90 -18.25 12.71
CA PHE A 286 -19.10 -18.91 12.22
C PHE A 286 -18.78 -20.23 11.52
N SER A 287 -17.81 -20.26 10.60
CA SER A 287 -17.49 -21.49 9.84
C SER A 287 -17.06 -22.65 10.74
N TYR A 288 -16.24 -22.40 11.77
CA TYR A 288 -15.86 -23.45 12.73
C TYR A 288 -17.02 -23.88 13.63
N HIS A 289 -17.96 -22.99 13.94
CA HIS A 289 -19.15 -23.34 14.70
C HIS A 289 -20.03 -24.33 13.93
N GLU A 290 -20.35 -24.06 12.66
CA GLU A 290 -21.15 -24.96 11.82
C GLU A 290 -20.45 -26.30 11.53
N LEU A 291 -19.11 -26.33 11.56
CA LEU A 291 -18.32 -27.55 11.48
C LEU A 291 -18.25 -28.34 12.80
N GLY A 292 -18.82 -27.82 13.90
CA GLY A 292 -18.79 -28.43 15.23
C GLY A 292 -17.47 -28.23 16.00
N ASP A 293 -16.49 -27.51 15.45
CA ASP A 293 -15.24 -27.16 16.13
C ASP A 293 -15.42 -25.89 16.98
N VAL A 294 -16.28 -26.02 18.00
CA VAL A 294 -16.58 -24.93 18.94
C VAL A 294 -15.32 -24.40 19.64
N PRO A 295 -14.33 -25.22 20.07
CA PRO A 295 -13.07 -24.70 20.63
C PRO A 295 -12.34 -23.72 19.71
N THR A 296 -12.22 -24.02 18.41
CA THR A 296 -11.59 -23.11 17.44
C THR A 296 -12.47 -21.90 17.16
N ALA A 297 -13.79 -22.06 17.07
CA ALA A 297 -14.75 -20.96 16.91
C ALA A 297 -14.65 -19.92 18.04
N VAL A 298 -14.55 -20.37 19.30
CA VAL A 298 -14.37 -19.51 20.49
C VAL A 298 -13.06 -18.72 20.44
N SER A 299 -11.96 -19.34 19.97
CA SER A 299 -10.68 -18.64 19.80
C SER A 299 -10.74 -17.60 18.67
N CYS A 300 -11.49 -17.86 17.60
CA CYS A 300 -11.76 -16.87 16.55
C CYS A 300 -12.62 -15.71 17.07
N GLY A 301 -13.69 -15.98 17.81
CA GLY A 301 -14.50 -14.94 18.47
C GLY A 301 -13.70 -14.09 19.45
N SER A 302 -12.82 -14.73 20.24
CA SER A 302 -11.88 -14.05 21.12
C SER A 302 -10.86 -13.18 20.36
N SER A 303 -10.49 -13.59 19.13
CA SER A 303 -9.61 -12.82 18.24
C SER A 303 -10.33 -11.61 17.63
N TYR A 304 -11.60 -11.76 17.24
CA TYR A 304 -12.45 -10.65 16.80
C TYR A 304 -12.54 -9.56 17.89
N MET A 305 -12.79 -9.96 19.14
CA MET A 305 -12.97 -9.03 20.27
C MET A 305 -11.76 -8.12 20.56
N LEU A 306 -10.56 -8.45 20.04
CA LEU A 306 -9.41 -7.53 20.13
C LEU A 306 -9.63 -6.27 19.29
N PHE A 307 -10.28 -6.39 18.13
CA PHE A 307 -10.41 -5.34 17.13
C PHE A 307 -11.72 -4.54 17.29
N ASP A 308 -12.82 -5.24 17.61
CA ASP A 308 -14.13 -4.64 17.85
C ASP A 308 -14.80 -5.31 19.07
N PRO A 309 -14.47 -4.88 20.30
CA PRO A 309 -15.11 -5.36 21.53
C PRO A 309 -16.54 -4.84 21.70
N ASN A 310 -16.94 -3.83 20.92
CA ASN A 310 -18.23 -3.17 21.04
C ASN A 310 -19.33 -3.86 20.21
N ASN A 311 -18.94 -4.73 19.27
CA ASN A 311 -19.84 -5.59 18.52
C ASN A 311 -20.86 -6.34 19.39
N THR A 312 -22.14 -6.17 19.10
CA THR A 312 -23.23 -6.84 19.84
C THR A 312 -23.36 -8.31 19.47
N ALA A 313 -23.25 -8.66 18.18
CA ALA A 313 -23.41 -10.03 17.70
C ALA A 313 -22.30 -10.96 18.22
N ILE A 314 -21.03 -10.54 18.12
CA ILE A 314 -19.92 -11.34 18.66
C ILE A 314 -20.00 -11.46 20.19
N ARG A 315 -20.43 -10.41 20.91
CA ARG A 315 -20.63 -10.51 22.37
C ARG A 315 -21.69 -11.55 22.74
N GLN A 316 -22.83 -11.55 22.03
CA GLN A 316 -23.88 -12.56 22.21
C GLN A 316 -23.40 -13.97 21.88
N ASN A 317 -22.62 -14.16 20.81
CA ASN A 317 -21.99 -15.45 20.49
C ASN A 317 -21.06 -15.92 21.62
N MET A 318 -20.27 -15.02 22.20
CA MET A 318 -19.36 -15.35 23.32
C MET A 318 -20.11 -15.65 24.61
N GLU A 319 -21.22 -14.97 24.90
CA GLU A 319 -22.14 -15.29 26.01
C GLU A 319 -22.80 -16.67 25.82
N LEU A 320 -23.14 -17.04 24.58
CA LEU A 320 -23.64 -18.38 24.23
C LEU A 320 -22.57 -19.47 24.51
N TYR A 321 -21.32 -19.23 24.09
CA TYR A 321 -20.20 -20.15 24.37
C TYR A 321 -19.86 -20.28 25.86
N ILE A 322 -20.04 -19.22 26.65
CA ILE A 322 -19.85 -19.27 28.11
C ILE A 322 -20.97 -20.07 28.79
N SER A 323 -22.22 -19.85 28.39
CA SER A 323 -23.38 -20.53 28.99
C SER A 323 -23.40 -22.03 28.71
N HIS A 324 -23.08 -22.46 27.48
CA HIS A 324 -23.05 -23.88 27.07
C HIS A 324 -21.65 -24.51 27.21
N ARG A 325 -20.77 -23.90 28.04
CA ARG A 325 -19.37 -24.33 28.23
C ARG A 325 -19.22 -25.82 28.53
N GLN A 326 -20.09 -26.39 29.36
CA GLN A 326 -20.02 -27.80 29.76
C GLN A 326 -20.42 -28.75 28.61
N GLU A 327 -21.46 -28.39 27.85
CA GLU A 327 -21.99 -29.21 26.75
C GLU A 327 -21.01 -29.28 25.58
N TRP A 328 -20.32 -28.18 25.28
CA TRP A 328 -19.31 -28.08 24.22
C TRP A 328 -17.88 -28.40 24.67
N GLY A 329 -17.69 -28.94 25.89
CA GLY A 329 -16.37 -29.34 26.39
C GLY A 329 -15.35 -28.18 26.44
N LEU A 330 -15.83 -26.95 26.63
CA LEU A 330 -15.01 -25.76 26.54
C LEU A 330 -14.25 -25.50 27.85
N GLU A 331 -12.97 -25.15 27.73
CA GLU A 331 -12.11 -24.80 28.84
C GLU A 331 -11.65 -23.34 28.74
N GLN A 332 -11.13 -22.78 29.84
CA GLN A 332 -10.63 -21.40 29.86
C GLN A 332 -9.55 -21.13 28.79
N ARG A 333 -8.75 -22.15 28.44
CA ARG A 333 -7.72 -22.07 27.38
C ARG A 333 -8.28 -21.83 25.97
N HIS A 334 -9.57 -22.08 25.72
CA HIS A 334 -10.18 -21.83 24.41
C HIS A 334 -10.64 -20.36 24.25
N PHE A 335 -10.90 -19.66 25.36
CA PHE A 335 -11.28 -18.24 25.42
C PHE A 335 -10.04 -17.34 25.36
N VAL A 336 -9.18 -17.59 24.36
CA VAL A 336 -7.92 -16.88 24.14
C VAL A 336 -7.83 -16.57 22.66
N ALA A 337 -7.54 -15.31 22.32
CA ALA A 337 -7.29 -14.89 20.96
C ALA A 337 -6.06 -15.59 20.37
N ARG A 338 -6.08 -15.84 19.06
CA ARG A 338 -4.98 -16.53 18.37
C ARG A 338 -3.70 -15.69 18.39
N ARG A 339 -2.55 -16.37 18.29
CA ARG A 339 -1.23 -15.76 18.50
C ARG A 339 -0.92 -14.67 17.47
N GLU A 340 -1.29 -14.91 16.23
CA GLU A 340 -1.17 -13.99 15.11
C GLU A 340 -2.09 -12.77 15.28
N ALA A 341 -3.32 -12.94 15.77
CA ALA A 341 -4.22 -11.83 16.12
C ALA A 341 -3.64 -10.94 17.22
N VAL A 342 -3.16 -11.55 18.32
CA VAL A 342 -2.55 -10.83 19.46
C VAL A 342 -1.27 -10.10 19.03
N ARG A 343 -0.40 -10.76 18.25
CA ARG A 343 0.81 -10.14 17.69
C ARG A 343 0.47 -8.92 16.85
N TYR A 344 -0.47 -9.07 15.92
CA TYR A 344 -0.89 -8.01 15.01
C TYR A 344 -1.51 -6.84 15.77
N TYR A 345 -2.49 -7.10 16.65
CA TYR A 345 -3.15 -6.09 17.46
C TYR A 345 -2.17 -5.29 18.33
N ASN A 346 -1.24 -5.96 19.01
CA ASN A 346 -0.23 -5.29 19.83
C ASN A 346 0.69 -4.40 18.97
N LEU A 347 1.08 -4.88 17.78
CA LEU A 347 1.94 -4.15 16.86
C LEU A 347 1.25 -2.90 16.29
N THR A 348 0.04 -3.02 15.74
CA THR A 348 -0.69 -1.90 15.14
C THR A 348 -1.12 -0.88 16.21
N THR A 349 -1.55 -1.35 17.38
CA THR A 349 -1.88 -0.48 18.52
C THR A 349 -0.66 0.31 19.01
N ALA A 350 0.51 -0.32 19.10
CA ALA A 350 1.74 0.38 19.46
C ALA A 350 2.14 1.43 18.40
N GLN A 351 2.10 1.07 17.12
CA GLN A 351 2.41 2.01 16.03
C GLN A 351 1.47 3.22 16.02
N LYS A 352 0.16 3.02 16.15
CA LYS A 352 -0.84 4.11 16.19
C LYS A 352 -0.59 5.06 17.38
N LYS A 353 -0.39 4.52 18.59
CA LYS A 353 -0.08 5.32 19.79
C LYS A 353 1.23 6.09 19.66
N MET A 354 2.27 5.48 19.07
CA MET A 354 3.54 6.16 18.80
C MET A 354 3.37 7.28 17.78
N LEU A 355 2.54 7.10 16.76
CA LEU A 355 2.28 8.11 15.74
C LEU A 355 1.51 9.29 16.31
N GLU A 356 0.40 9.01 17.02
CA GLU A 356 -0.40 9.99 17.74
C GLU A 356 0.46 10.84 18.69
N TYR A 357 1.33 10.18 19.49
CA TYR A 357 2.27 10.89 20.35
C TYR A 357 3.24 11.77 19.55
N ALA A 358 3.85 11.25 18.49
CA ALA A 358 4.80 12.02 17.69
C ALA A 358 4.15 13.20 16.96
N GLU A 359 2.92 13.06 16.48
CA GLU A 359 2.20 14.15 15.81
C GLU A 359 1.66 15.21 16.77
N ASN A 360 1.39 14.84 18.03
CA ASN A 360 0.98 15.79 19.07
C ASN A 360 2.15 16.52 19.76
N TYR A 361 3.35 15.93 19.82
CA TYR A 361 4.47 16.45 20.64
C TYR A 361 5.82 16.64 19.92
N LEU A 362 6.00 16.13 18.70
CA LEU A 362 7.27 16.24 17.94
C LEU A 362 7.15 17.03 16.64
N ARG A 363 5.96 17.52 16.28
CA ARG A 363 5.86 18.56 15.25
C ARG A 363 6.61 19.78 15.80
N PRO A 364 7.49 20.44 15.01
CA PRO A 364 7.96 21.76 15.39
C PRO A 364 6.74 22.61 15.65
N ASP A 365 6.75 23.41 16.73
CA ASP A 365 5.81 24.51 16.84
C ASP A 365 5.95 25.30 15.54
N GLU A 366 4.90 25.33 14.71
CA GLU A 366 4.69 26.48 13.84
C GLU A 366 4.60 27.64 14.81
N ALA A 367 5.73 28.34 14.97
CA ALA A 367 5.91 29.28 16.05
C ALA A 367 4.68 30.18 16.05
N THR A 368 3.91 30.12 17.14
CA THR A 368 2.83 31.05 17.38
C THR A 368 3.50 32.41 17.47
N GLY A 369 3.57 33.05 16.30
CA GLY A 369 4.01 34.40 16.09
C GLY A 369 2.96 35.31 16.68
N GLU A 370 2.83 35.25 18.00
CA GLU A 370 2.47 36.39 18.82
C GLU A 370 3.60 37.41 18.65
N THR A 371 3.66 38.02 17.47
CA THR A 371 4.20 39.36 17.32
C THR A 371 3.50 40.20 18.38
N PRO A 372 4.23 40.74 19.37
CA PRO A 372 3.63 41.68 20.30
C PRO A 372 3.01 42.79 19.47
N LYS A 373 1.77 43.18 19.77
CA LYS A 373 1.10 44.30 19.09
C LYS A 373 1.95 45.56 19.28
N SER A 374 2.77 45.89 18.28
CA SER A 374 3.33 47.23 18.15
C SER A 374 2.23 48.11 17.57
N GLU A 375 1.62 48.91 18.44
CA GLU A 375 0.85 50.07 18.03
C GLU A 375 1.82 51.03 17.32
N ASP A 376 1.81 51.03 15.98
CA ASP A 376 2.29 52.14 15.15
C ASP A 376 1.65 52.00 13.77
N ALA A 377 0.49 52.65 13.62
CA ALA A 377 -0.14 52.82 12.34
C ALA A 377 0.31 54.15 11.73
N GLU A 378 1.09 54.12 10.65
CA GLU A 378 0.88 55.06 9.54
C GLU A 378 1.62 54.71 8.23
N PHE A 379 0.98 55.10 7.13
CA PHE A 379 1.57 55.48 5.84
C PHE A 379 1.90 54.42 4.74
N ALA A 380 0.85 54.12 3.98
CA ALA A 380 0.75 54.25 2.51
C ALA A 380 1.59 53.35 1.56
N GLY A 381 0.89 52.75 0.58
CA GLY A 381 1.47 52.15 -0.62
C GLY A 381 0.44 51.39 -1.46
N ILE A 382 -0.15 52.04 -2.47
CA ILE A 382 -1.14 51.43 -3.37
C ILE A 382 -0.44 50.42 -4.31
N GLY A 383 -0.95 49.19 -4.39
CA GLY A 383 -0.42 48.14 -5.26
C GLY A 383 -1.51 47.16 -5.70
N HIS A 384 -1.82 47.18 -6.99
CA HIS A 384 -2.94 46.50 -7.66
C HIS A 384 -3.10 45.00 -7.34
N HIS A 385 -4.36 44.56 -7.19
CA HIS A 385 -4.72 43.14 -7.26
C HIS A 385 -4.65 42.66 -8.72
N GLU A 386 -3.81 41.66 -8.99
CA GLU A 386 -3.95 40.81 -10.18
C GLU A 386 -4.84 39.61 -9.83
N GLU A 387 -5.98 39.49 -10.52
CA GLU A 387 -6.86 38.32 -10.39
C GLU A 387 -6.25 37.12 -11.12
N SER A 388 -5.99 36.03 -10.41
CA SER A 388 -5.50 34.79 -11.00
C SER A 388 -6.60 34.11 -11.82
N ILE A 389 -6.34 33.95 -13.12
CA ILE A 389 -7.27 33.38 -14.11
C ILE A 389 -7.58 31.91 -13.77
N SER A 390 -8.83 31.62 -13.39
CA SER A 390 -9.32 30.25 -13.21
C SER A 390 -9.51 29.56 -14.57
N ALA A 391 -8.62 28.64 -14.91
CA ALA A 391 -8.60 27.91 -16.18
C ALA A 391 -9.60 26.72 -16.21
N THR A 392 -10.90 26.99 -16.07
CA THR A 392 -11.94 25.96 -16.22
C THR A 392 -12.52 25.96 -17.63
N ARG A 393 -11.80 25.39 -18.62
CA ARG A 393 -12.38 25.16 -19.96
C ARG A 393 -11.69 24.08 -20.81
N CYS A 394 -12.17 22.85 -20.69
CA CYS A 394 -12.12 21.85 -21.76
C CYS A 394 -13.40 21.00 -21.76
N LEU A 395 -13.84 20.59 -22.96
CA LEU A 395 -15.02 19.77 -23.33
C LEU A 395 -16.26 20.52 -23.85
N ALA A 396 -16.25 20.80 -25.16
CA ALA A 396 -17.40 20.65 -26.08
C ALA A 396 -16.94 20.88 -27.54
N PRO A 397 -17.08 19.90 -28.46
CA PRO A 397 -16.79 20.13 -29.88
C PRO A 397 -17.91 20.93 -30.56
N LYS A 398 -17.55 21.82 -31.49
CA LYS A 398 -18.49 22.61 -32.30
C LYS A 398 -19.05 21.78 -33.46
N ALA A 399 -20.37 21.68 -33.56
CA ALA A 399 -21.04 21.35 -34.82
C ALA A 399 -21.29 22.64 -35.63
N LYS A 400 -20.90 22.64 -36.91
CA LYS A 400 -21.60 23.41 -37.96
C LYS A 400 -22.91 22.64 -38.23
N GLY A 401 -24.06 23.24 -38.50
CA GLY A 401 -24.39 24.63 -38.83
C GLY A 401 -25.31 24.59 -40.04
N ASP A 402 -26.45 25.27 -40.00
CA ASP A 402 -27.33 25.40 -41.18
C ASP A 402 -28.09 26.74 -41.18
N THR A 403 -28.52 27.16 -42.36
CA THR A 403 -29.00 28.52 -42.66
C THR A 403 -30.46 28.57 -43.09
N GLY A 404 -31.24 29.44 -42.44
CA GLY A 404 -32.50 30.00 -42.95
C GLY A 404 -33.73 29.10 -42.81
N ASP A 405 -34.84 29.65 -42.32
CA ASP A 405 -35.69 30.49 -43.18
C ASP A 405 -36.57 31.44 -42.33
N SER A 406 -37.53 32.09 -42.98
CA SER A 406 -38.11 33.40 -42.67
C SER A 406 -39.42 33.36 -41.86
N THR A 407 -39.95 34.56 -41.57
CA THR A 407 -41.22 34.92 -40.88
C THR A 407 -41.21 34.78 -39.34
N THR A 408 -41.73 35.74 -38.56
CA THR A 408 -42.59 36.90 -38.89
C THR A 408 -42.15 38.16 -38.15
#